data_AF-A0A2T3JBC9-F1
#
_entry.id   AF-A0A2T3JBC9-F1
#
_cell.length_a   1.000
_cell.length_b   1.000
_cell.length_c   1.000
_cell.angle_alpha   90.00
_cell.angle_beta   90.00
_cell.angle_gamma   90.00
#
_symmetry.space_group_name_H-M   'P 1'
#
loop_
_entity.id
_entity.type
_entity.pdbx_description
1 polymer ?
#
loop_
_entity_poly.entity_id
_entity_poly.type
_entity_poly.pdbx_seq_one_letter_code
_entity_poly.pdbx_strand_id
1 'polypeptide(L)'
;MVPPKNNTKSGFRGGRDSAAIQENIELLTGQRGNGLDRAITMRELASLGLINVTRNSNGAVIPKPVPPIRPDINLPVDVPHSPVGFAAFGGFGAIMLEWENPTFNGFAHAEVWRASPNKDGSAPYLDQAVLIATTPATVFGDIVNPGSTFYYWCRFVNINDIAGPYNNIEGVKVSTSQNLSNIIDDIGKQMKESELIQALVIDISEGDKVSNAAIKDAKNTLNNTIAKVENEYKAADAILTGSISSLSQVLTTADQALAQKIEQVQSDYKGADTVTNAAVTTLTKTVSDGDSALAKRVSNVESAYKSGDKALSGAITALDKVTAKRDKVVADKVNTVQSSLNGVAATVQQHSQAISTINKDGSTAHKAMWNTKAQAGDIKAGIGILADSNGISQVAVSASQFIVFDPNVDGGSTQPLFSIDKGNVIIPKAFIEKATIQILNAQTIVADKVKVGISINSPIINGGQVTGGWAGFGYGGHFGGYYTKIHSNGTIETERLQMYSARSGSRLQIVGDRLEVWDGGRLRVRLGRLS
;
A
#
# COMPACT_ATOMS: atom_id res chain seq x y z
N MET A 1 93.13 -102.99 -30.37
CA MET A 1 93.32 -103.06 -28.91
C MET A 1 92.05 -102.54 -28.26
N VAL A 2 91.09 -103.42 -28.02
CA VAL A 2 89.78 -103.09 -27.43
C VAL A 2 89.93 -103.19 -25.91
N PRO A 3 89.51 -102.17 -25.12
CA PRO A 3 89.60 -102.26 -23.66
C PRO A 3 88.51 -103.24 -23.16
N PRO A 4 88.87 -104.30 -22.41
CA PRO A 4 87.89 -105.23 -21.90
C PRO A 4 87.12 -104.58 -20.75
N LYS A 5 85.80 -104.41 -20.93
CA LYS A 5 84.87 -104.18 -19.83
C LYS A 5 84.96 -105.38 -18.88
N ASN A 6 85.59 -105.16 -17.72
CA ASN A 6 85.59 -106.08 -16.59
C ASN A 6 84.17 -106.25 -16.05
N ASN A 7 83.45 -107.22 -16.60
CA ASN A 7 82.30 -107.85 -15.96
C ASN A 7 82.53 -109.36 -15.97
N THR A 8 83.64 -109.80 -15.38
CA THR A 8 83.95 -111.22 -15.20
C THR A 8 83.22 -111.75 -13.97
N LYS A 9 81.90 -111.92 -14.10
CA LYS A 9 81.21 -112.89 -13.25
C LYS A 9 81.80 -114.25 -13.60
N SER A 10 82.50 -114.87 -12.64
CA SER A 10 82.96 -116.26 -12.73
C SER A 10 81.82 -117.13 -13.26
N GLY A 11 82.07 -117.89 -14.34
CA GLY A 11 81.05 -118.72 -14.99
C GLY A 11 80.53 -119.87 -14.12
N PHE A 12 81.19 -120.15 -12.99
CA PHE A 12 80.83 -121.25 -12.09
C PHE A 12 79.69 -120.86 -11.14
N ARG A 13 78.68 -121.73 -11.05
CA ARG A 13 77.54 -121.58 -10.15
C ARG A 13 77.87 -122.09 -8.75
N GLY A 14 77.74 -121.24 -7.74
CA GLY A 14 78.10 -121.54 -6.34
C GLY A 14 77.08 -122.36 -5.53
N GLY A 15 76.06 -122.94 -6.17
CA GLY A 15 75.07 -123.79 -5.51
C GLY A 15 75.66 -125.15 -5.11
N ARG A 16 75.15 -125.74 -4.02
CA ARG A 16 75.48 -127.12 -3.61
C ARG A 16 74.39 -128.12 -4.01
N ASP A 17 73.43 -127.69 -4.82
CA ASP A 17 72.41 -128.52 -5.42
C ASP A 17 72.98 -129.32 -6.61
N SER A 18 72.35 -130.45 -6.91
CA SER A 18 72.79 -131.34 -8.00
C SER A 18 72.84 -130.62 -9.35
N ALA A 19 71.95 -129.65 -9.59
CA ALA A 19 71.92 -128.86 -10.80
C ALA A 19 73.16 -127.96 -10.96
N ALA A 20 73.64 -127.33 -9.87
CA ALA A 20 74.85 -126.51 -9.91
C ALA A 20 76.12 -127.35 -10.11
N ILE A 21 76.18 -128.55 -9.54
CA ILE A 21 77.29 -129.48 -9.78
C ILE A 21 77.31 -129.92 -11.24
N GLN A 22 76.15 -130.31 -11.79
CA GLN A 22 76.04 -130.71 -13.20
C GLN A 22 76.49 -129.58 -14.14
N GLU A 23 76.00 -128.36 -13.91
CA GLU A 23 76.37 -127.17 -14.67
C GLU A 23 77.87 -126.89 -14.66
N ASN A 24 78.50 -126.95 -13.48
CA ASN A 24 79.94 -126.69 -13.37
C ASN A 24 80.78 -127.78 -14.06
N ILE A 25 80.32 -129.04 -14.07
CA ILE A 25 80.99 -130.13 -14.81
C ILE A 25 80.84 -129.93 -16.33
N GLU A 26 79.67 -129.52 -16.80
CA GLU A 26 79.44 -129.20 -18.22
C GLU A 26 80.29 -128.01 -18.70
N LEU A 27 80.50 -127.00 -17.84
CA LEU A 27 81.41 -125.88 -18.12
C LEU A 27 82.88 -126.33 -18.16
N LEU A 28 83.34 -127.13 -17.19
CA LEU A 28 84.72 -127.62 -17.14
C LEU A 28 85.06 -128.56 -18.31
N THR A 29 84.09 -129.35 -18.78
CA THR A 29 84.23 -130.20 -19.96
C THR A 29 84.03 -129.45 -21.28
N GLY A 30 83.61 -128.18 -21.22
CA GLY A 30 83.37 -127.33 -22.39
C GLY A 30 82.12 -127.70 -23.19
N GLN A 31 81.23 -128.52 -22.64
CA GLN A 31 79.94 -128.87 -23.26
C GLN A 31 78.91 -127.75 -23.10
N ARG A 32 79.14 -126.83 -22.16
CA ARG A 32 78.32 -125.64 -21.92
C ARG A 32 79.20 -124.40 -21.77
N GLY A 33 78.65 -123.21 -22.03
CA GLY A 33 79.37 -121.94 -21.98
C GLY A 33 80.14 -121.61 -23.27
N ASN A 34 80.97 -120.56 -23.24
CA ASN A 34 81.73 -120.06 -24.39
C ASN A 34 83.12 -120.71 -24.55
N GLY A 35 83.39 -121.80 -23.80
CA GLY A 35 84.64 -122.56 -23.86
C GLY A 35 85.84 -121.93 -23.14
N LEU A 36 85.75 -120.69 -22.63
CA LEU A 36 86.85 -120.04 -21.93
C LEU A 36 87.13 -120.64 -20.53
N ASP A 37 86.09 -121.18 -19.88
CA ASP A 37 86.19 -121.83 -18.56
C ASP A 37 86.47 -123.35 -18.64
N ARG A 38 86.77 -123.87 -19.84
CA ARG A 38 87.08 -125.29 -20.04
C ARG A 38 88.44 -125.63 -19.43
N ALA A 39 88.52 -126.75 -18.70
CA ALA A 39 89.79 -127.23 -18.17
C ALA A 39 90.71 -127.75 -19.29
N ILE A 40 91.98 -127.32 -19.31
CA ILE A 40 93.02 -127.84 -20.22
C ILE A 40 93.75 -129.01 -19.54
N THR A 41 93.91 -130.10 -20.27
CA THR A 41 94.65 -131.28 -19.82
C THR A 41 96.15 -131.12 -20.06
N MET A 42 96.98 -131.77 -19.23
CA MET A 42 98.44 -131.83 -19.45
C MET A 42 98.84 -132.41 -20.81
N ARG A 43 97.97 -133.23 -21.42
CA ARG A 43 98.17 -133.78 -22.76
C ARG A 43 98.04 -132.71 -23.84
N GLU A 44 97.06 -131.82 -23.73
CA GLU A 44 96.86 -130.72 -24.68
C GLU A 44 98.05 -129.75 -24.63
N LEU A 45 98.54 -129.41 -23.44
CA LEU A 45 99.73 -128.56 -23.28
C LEU A 45 100.99 -129.14 -23.94
N ALA A 46 101.19 -130.46 -23.85
CA ALA A 46 102.32 -131.13 -24.50
C ALA A 46 102.19 -131.10 -26.03
N SER A 47 100.97 -131.29 -26.58
CA SER A 47 100.75 -131.25 -28.03
C SER A 47 100.98 -129.86 -28.65
N LEU A 48 100.87 -128.80 -27.86
CA LEU A 48 101.18 -127.43 -28.30
C LEU A 48 102.69 -127.12 -28.32
N GLY A 49 103.55 -128.06 -27.94
CA GLY A 49 105.00 -127.89 -27.92
C GLY A 49 105.51 -126.95 -26.81
N LEU A 50 104.63 -126.55 -25.88
CA LEU A 50 104.94 -125.62 -24.81
C LEU A 50 105.60 -126.31 -23.60
N ILE A 51 105.30 -127.59 -23.41
CA ILE A 51 105.89 -128.42 -22.36
C ILE A 51 106.30 -129.81 -22.89
N ASN A 52 107.27 -130.42 -22.20
CA ASN A 52 107.56 -131.85 -22.25
C ASN A 52 106.95 -132.55 -21.02
N VAL A 53 106.30 -133.69 -21.22
CA VAL A 53 105.65 -134.47 -20.15
C VAL A 53 106.40 -135.78 -19.90
N THR A 54 106.76 -136.04 -18.64
CA THR A 54 107.45 -137.26 -18.20
C THR A 54 106.70 -137.93 -17.03
N ARG A 55 106.89 -139.24 -16.79
CA ARG A 55 106.34 -139.94 -15.62
C ARG A 55 107.46 -140.35 -14.66
N ASN A 56 107.22 -140.25 -13.36
CA ASN A 56 108.10 -140.82 -12.36
C ASN A 56 107.77 -142.31 -12.09
N SER A 57 108.62 -142.97 -11.31
CA SER A 57 108.53 -144.39 -10.96
C SER A 57 107.28 -144.78 -10.17
N ASN A 58 106.58 -143.82 -9.54
CA ASN A 58 105.30 -144.05 -8.84
C ASN A 58 104.08 -143.73 -9.74
N GLY A 59 104.29 -143.54 -11.05
CA GLY A 59 103.25 -143.34 -12.05
C GLY A 59 102.73 -141.90 -12.19
N ALA A 60 103.23 -140.94 -11.39
CA ALA A 60 102.82 -139.54 -11.42
C ALA A 60 103.46 -138.76 -12.59
N VAL A 61 102.74 -137.78 -13.15
CA VAL A 61 103.08 -137.03 -14.38
C VAL A 61 103.74 -135.68 -14.03
N ILE A 62 104.88 -135.32 -14.67
CA ILE A 62 105.69 -134.10 -14.42
C ILE A 62 105.93 -133.30 -15.74
N PRO A 63 105.53 -132.01 -15.83
CA PRO A 63 105.73 -131.13 -17.01
C PRO A 63 107.00 -130.21 -16.95
N LYS A 64 107.66 -129.89 -18.09
CA LYS A 64 108.83 -128.94 -18.21
C LYS A 64 108.85 -128.06 -19.51
N PRO A 65 109.28 -126.77 -19.53
CA PRO A 65 109.34 -125.86 -20.73
C PRO A 65 110.58 -126.00 -21.67
N VAL A 66 110.58 -125.39 -22.89
CA VAL A 66 111.63 -125.48 -23.97
C VAL A 66 112.34 -124.11 -24.31
N PRO A 67 113.70 -123.97 -24.51
CA PRO A 67 114.42 -122.69 -24.80
C PRO A 67 114.92 -122.40 -26.28
N PRO A 68 115.18 -121.12 -26.71
CA PRO A 68 115.63 -120.68 -28.10
C PRO A 68 117.16 -120.36 -28.37
N ILE A 69 117.63 -120.27 -29.65
CA ILE A 69 119.07 -120.26 -30.19
C ILE A 69 119.50 -118.94 -30.95
N ARG A 70 120.81 -118.55 -31.06
CA ARG A 70 121.41 -117.37 -31.82
C ARG A 70 122.62 -117.71 -32.76
N PRO A 71 122.97 -116.94 -33.85
CA PRO A 71 124.04 -117.25 -34.85
C PRO A 71 125.41 -116.47 -34.76
N ASP A 72 126.46 -116.96 -35.46
CA ASP A 72 127.94 -116.75 -35.30
C ASP A 72 128.63 -115.91 -36.43
N ILE A 73 129.74 -115.19 -36.13
CA ILE A 73 130.37 -114.09 -36.90
C ILE A 73 131.60 -114.45 -37.78
N ASN A 74 131.96 -115.73 -37.92
CA ASN A 74 133.19 -116.16 -38.64
C ASN A 74 132.96 -116.77 -40.04
N LEU A 75 131.82 -116.53 -40.68
CA LEU A 75 131.51 -117.06 -42.03
C LEU A 75 131.99 -116.13 -43.16
N PRO A 76 132.42 -116.65 -44.33
CA PRO A 76 132.79 -115.84 -45.51
C PRO A 76 131.65 -114.93 -45.99
N VAL A 77 131.99 -113.76 -46.56
CA VAL A 77 131.01 -112.81 -47.12
C VAL A 77 130.46 -113.32 -48.45
N ASP A 78 129.14 -113.43 -48.55
CA ASP A 78 128.45 -113.96 -49.72
C ASP A 78 128.05 -112.86 -50.72
N VAL A 79 127.79 -113.24 -51.97
CA VAL A 79 127.16 -112.35 -52.96
C VAL A 79 125.66 -112.23 -52.63
N PRO A 80 125.11 -111.01 -52.51
CA PRO A 80 123.70 -110.84 -52.17
C PRO A 80 122.74 -111.45 -53.20
N HIS A 81 121.69 -112.11 -52.72
CA HIS A 81 120.52 -112.46 -53.53
C HIS A 81 119.55 -111.26 -53.63
N SER A 82 118.52 -111.36 -54.49
CA SER A 82 117.47 -110.32 -54.56
C SER A 82 116.63 -110.28 -53.28
N PRO A 83 116.02 -109.13 -52.94
CA PRO A 83 115.09 -109.03 -51.82
C PRO A 83 113.90 -109.98 -51.98
N VAL A 84 113.64 -110.76 -50.93
CA VAL A 84 112.50 -111.68 -50.85
C VAL A 84 111.34 -110.96 -50.14
N GLY A 85 110.12 -111.15 -50.63
CA GLY A 85 108.92 -110.56 -50.01
C GLY A 85 108.79 -109.04 -50.16
N PHE A 86 109.46 -108.42 -51.14
CA PHE A 86 109.38 -106.96 -51.32
C PHE A 86 107.94 -106.51 -51.67
N ALA A 87 107.34 -105.73 -50.78
CA ALA A 87 105.97 -105.22 -50.91
C ALA A 87 105.89 -103.72 -50.62
N ALA A 88 104.88 -103.04 -51.18
CA ALA A 88 104.64 -101.61 -51.02
C ALA A 88 103.18 -101.33 -50.66
N PHE A 89 102.94 -100.49 -49.65
CA PHE A 89 101.61 -100.14 -49.13
C PHE A 89 101.41 -98.63 -49.08
N GLY A 90 100.34 -98.14 -49.70
CA GLY A 90 100.02 -96.71 -49.75
C GLY A 90 99.13 -96.26 -48.59
N GLY A 91 99.57 -95.25 -47.86
CA GLY A 91 98.78 -94.51 -46.87
C GLY A 91 98.17 -93.21 -47.45
N PHE A 92 97.86 -92.25 -46.58
CA PHE A 92 97.39 -90.92 -47.01
C PHE A 92 98.53 -90.03 -47.49
N GLY A 93 99.68 -90.01 -46.80
CA GLY A 93 100.82 -89.14 -47.13
C GLY A 93 102.17 -89.84 -47.12
N ALA A 94 102.17 -91.17 -47.14
CA ALA A 94 103.38 -91.98 -47.17
C ALA A 94 103.11 -93.35 -47.80
N ILE A 95 104.17 -93.97 -48.29
CA ILE A 95 104.20 -95.32 -48.81
C ILE A 95 105.19 -96.12 -47.95
N MET A 96 104.77 -97.26 -47.43
CA MET A 96 105.61 -98.17 -46.66
C MET A 96 106.09 -99.30 -47.56
N LEU A 97 107.39 -99.57 -47.56
CA LEU A 97 108.05 -100.66 -48.27
C LEU A 97 108.61 -101.64 -47.25
N GLU A 98 108.43 -102.94 -47.47
CA GLU A 98 108.97 -103.98 -46.58
C GLU A 98 109.51 -105.17 -47.37
N TRP A 99 110.44 -105.92 -46.77
CA TRP A 99 111.02 -107.16 -47.31
C TRP A 99 111.48 -108.08 -46.19
N GLU A 100 111.81 -109.33 -46.50
CA GLU A 100 112.29 -110.31 -45.53
C GLU A 100 113.77 -110.11 -45.16
N ASN A 101 114.18 -110.63 -43.99
CA ASN A 101 115.57 -110.55 -43.55
C ASN A 101 116.52 -111.22 -44.56
N PRO A 102 117.61 -110.55 -44.99
CA PRO A 102 118.61 -111.16 -45.86
C PRO A 102 119.20 -112.42 -45.24
N THR A 103 119.26 -113.53 -46.00
CA THR A 103 119.74 -114.83 -45.52
C THR A 103 121.20 -115.13 -45.89
N PHE A 104 121.89 -114.18 -46.54
CA PHE A 104 123.29 -114.30 -46.94
C PHE A 104 124.23 -113.63 -45.91
N ASN A 105 125.48 -114.08 -45.85
CA ASN A 105 126.45 -113.54 -44.89
C ASN A 105 127.06 -112.22 -45.37
N GLY A 106 127.19 -111.25 -44.46
CA GLY A 106 127.82 -109.95 -44.74
C GLY A 106 126.90 -108.89 -45.35
N PHE A 107 125.60 -108.90 -45.06
CA PHE A 107 124.68 -107.82 -45.44
C PHE A 107 125.12 -106.46 -44.88
N ALA A 108 125.14 -105.42 -45.73
CA ALA A 108 125.41 -104.04 -45.31
C ALA A 108 124.11 -103.22 -45.25
N HIS A 109 123.41 -103.12 -46.38
CA HIS A 109 122.17 -102.37 -46.49
C HIS A 109 121.37 -102.78 -47.73
N ALA A 110 120.10 -102.41 -47.76
CA ALA A 110 119.26 -102.45 -48.93
C ALA A 110 119.19 -101.07 -49.56
N GLU A 111 119.29 -101.00 -50.88
CA GLU A 111 119.02 -99.80 -51.66
C GLU A 111 117.56 -99.79 -52.11
N VAL A 112 116.89 -98.66 -51.99
CA VAL A 112 115.51 -98.46 -52.43
C VAL A 112 115.46 -97.38 -53.51
N TRP A 113 114.86 -97.73 -54.64
CA TRP A 113 114.77 -96.91 -55.84
C TRP A 113 113.31 -96.63 -56.17
N ARG A 114 113.01 -95.43 -56.68
CA ARG A 114 111.65 -94.98 -57.01
C ARG A 114 111.57 -94.30 -58.37
N ALA A 115 110.50 -94.57 -59.12
CA ALA A 115 110.11 -93.83 -60.31
C ALA A 115 108.64 -93.38 -60.26
N SER A 116 108.36 -92.24 -60.89
CA SER A 116 106.98 -91.81 -61.20
C SER A 116 106.47 -92.53 -62.46
N PRO A 117 105.15 -92.74 -62.62
CA PRO A 117 104.57 -93.19 -63.87
C PRO A 117 104.98 -92.31 -65.05
N ASN A 118 105.05 -92.88 -66.25
CA ASN A 118 105.26 -92.12 -67.47
C ASN A 118 104.12 -91.11 -67.69
N LYS A 119 104.34 -90.10 -68.56
CA LYS A 119 103.33 -89.05 -68.85
C LYS A 119 101.98 -89.58 -69.34
N ASP A 120 101.95 -90.78 -69.91
CA ASP A 120 100.77 -91.50 -70.39
C ASP A 120 100.14 -92.43 -69.33
N GLY A 121 100.70 -92.46 -68.10
CA GLY A 121 100.25 -93.31 -67.01
C GLY A 121 100.78 -94.75 -67.03
N SER A 122 101.61 -95.11 -68.02
CA SER A 122 102.24 -96.43 -68.11
C SER A 122 103.36 -96.61 -67.08
N ALA A 123 103.80 -97.87 -66.87
CA ALA A 123 104.85 -98.21 -65.92
C ALA A 123 106.23 -97.69 -66.39
N PRO A 124 107.03 -97.06 -65.50
CA PRO A 124 108.38 -96.61 -65.81
C PRO A 124 109.36 -97.79 -65.91
N TYR A 125 110.49 -97.55 -66.57
CA TYR A 125 111.59 -98.52 -66.65
C TYR A 125 112.59 -98.29 -65.50
N LEU A 126 113.36 -99.33 -65.13
CA LEU A 126 114.31 -99.28 -64.00
C LEU A 126 115.39 -98.20 -64.16
N ASP A 127 115.80 -97.87 -65.38
CA ASP A 127 116.77 -96.79 -65.66
C ASP A 127 116.24 -95.38 -65.36
N GLN A 128 114.92 -95.23 -65.24
CA GLN A 128 114.26 -93.99 -64.83
C GLN A 128 114.09 -93.91 -63.30
N ALA A 129 114.38 -95.00 -62.57
CA ALA A 129 114.30 -95.02 -61.13
C ALA A 129 115.48 -94.26 -60.51
N VAL A 130 115.20 -93.52 -59.44
CA VAL A 130 116.20 -92.77 -58.68
C VAL A 130 116.36 -93.43 -57.31
N LEU A 131 117.59 -93.58 -56.82
CA LEU A 131 117.86 -94.04 -55.46
C LEU A 131 117.30 -93.03 -54.47
N ILE A 132 116.36 -93.46 -53.63
CA ILE A 132 115.72 -92.60 -52.63
C ILE A 132 116.20 -92.89 -51.20
N ALA A 133 116.72 -94.09 -50.93
CA ALA A 133 117.26 -94.45 -49.63
C ALA A 133 118.19 -95.65 -49.67
N THR A 134 119.10 -95.70 -48.69
CA THR A 134 119.81 -96.92 -48.29
C THR A 134 119.48 -97.21 -46.82
N THR A 135 119.15 -98.45 -46.49
CA THR A 135 118.73 -98.81 -45.13
C THR A 135 119.20 -100.20 -44.72
N PRO A 136 119.75 -100.39 -43.50
CA PRO A 136 120.06 -101.71 -42.97
C PRO A 136 118.81 -102.43 -42.41
N ALA A 137 117.65 -101.76 -42.35
CA ALA A 137 116.41 -102.35 -41.88
C ALA A 137 115.69 -103.16 -42.97
N THR A 138 114.65 -103.90 -42.59
CA THR A 138 113.74 -104.62 -43.50
C THR A 138 112.50 -103.82 -43.91
N VAL A 139 112.44 -102.54 -43.52
CA VAL A 139 111.31 -101.64 -43.80
C VAL A 139 111.81 -100.23 -44.10
N PHE A 140 111.12 -99.53 -45.00
CA PHE A 140 111.35 -98.13 -45.34
C PHE A 140 110.03 -97.39 -45.56
N GLY A 141 109.95 -96.14 -45.09
CA GLY A 141 108.80 -95.26 -45.33
C GLY A 141 109.17 -94.11 -46.24
N ASP A 142 108.50 -93.99 -47.39
CA ASP A 142 108.63 -92.87 -48.32
C ASP A 142 107.47 -91.88 -48.13
N ILE A 143 107.78 -90.61 -47.84
CA ILE A 143 106.76 -89.57 -47.62
C ILE A 143 106.41 -88.93 -48.96
N VAL A 144 105.12 -88.99 -49.33
CA VAL A 144 104.63 -88.51 -50.63
C VAL A 144 103.29 -87.78 -50.49
N ASN A 145 102.93 -86.96 -51.47
CA ASN A 145 101.64 -86.26 -51.44
C ASN A 145 100.46 -87.24 -51.57
N PRO A 146 99.31 -86.98 -50.90
CA PRO A 146 98.07 -87.71 -51.11
C PRO A 146 97.64 -87.72 -52.59
N GLY A 147 97.14 -88.86 -53.08
CA GLY A 147 96.72 -89.07 -54.47
C GLY A 147 97.86 -89.35 -55.47
N SER A 148 99.10 -89.54 -55.01
CA SER A 148 100.25 -89.83 -55.87
C SER A 148 100.37 -91.32 -56.17
N THR A 149 100.99 -91.68 -57.29
CA THR A 149 101.30 -93.07 -57.67
C THR A 149 102.79 -93.19 -58.00
N PHE A 150 103.46 -94.24 -57.51
CA PHE A 150 104.89 -94.48 -57.73
C PHE A 150 105.19 -95.99 -57.92
N TYR A 151 106.37 -96.28 -58.48
CA TYR A 151 106.92 -97.63 -58.65
C TYR A 151 108.25 -97.76 -57.90
N TYR A 152 108.46 -98.87 -57.19
CA TYR A 152 109.65 -99.09 -56.36
C TYR A 152 110.44 -100.34 -56.73
N TRP A 153 111.76 -100.24 -56.57
CA TRP A 153 112.69 -101.35 -56.66
C TRP A 153 113.59 -101.40 -55.44
N CYS A 154 114.03 -102.59 -55.07
CA CYS A 154 114.96 -102.79 -53.98
C CYS A 154 116.03 -103.81 -54.37
N ARG A 155 117.27 -103.60 -53.92
CA ARG A 155 118.37 -104.58 -54.02
C ARG A 155 119.21 -104.58 -52.76
N PHE A 156 119.90 -105.68 -52.47
CA PHE A 156 120.79 -105.79 -51.32
C PHE A 156 122.25 -105.54 -51.72
N VAL A 157 123.01 -104.91 -50.81
CA VAL A 157 124.44 -104.65 -50.95
C VAL A 157 125.14 -105.27 -49.73
N ASN A 158 126.26 -105.97 -49.95
CA ASN A 158 127.06 -106.55 -48.88
C ASN A 158 128.13 -105.58 -48.35
N ILE A 159 128.84 -105.96 -47.29
CA ILE A 159 129.90 -105.15 -46.65
C ILE A 159 131.14 -104.93 -47.54
N ASN A 160 131.27 -105.67 -48.65
CA ASN A 160 132.31 -105.48 -49.66
C ASN A 160 131.83 -104.61 -50.83
N ASP A 161 130.70 -103.92 -50.69
CA ASP A 161 130.09 -103.03 -51.68
C ASP A 161 129.68 -103.73 -52.99
N ILE A 162 129.40 -105.03 -52.92
CA ILE A 162 128.88 -105.81 -54.04
C ILE A 162 127.35 -105.77 -53.98
N ALA A 163 126.73 -105.21 -55.01
CA ALA A 163 125.28 -105.16 -55.16
C ALA A 163 124.72 -106.44 -55.79
N GLY A 164 123.64 -106.96 -55.21
CA GLY A 164 122.83 -108.04 -55.77
C GLY A 164 121.79 -107.56 -56.78
N PRO A 165 121.02 -108.50 -57.36
CA PRO A 165 119.93 -108.16 -58.27
C PRO A 165 118.78 -107.43 -57.57
N TYR A 166 118.01 -106.66 -58.33
CA TYR A 166 116.77 -106.03 -57.86
C TYR A 166 115.67 -107.07 -57.62
N ASN A 167 114.65 -106.69 -56.84
CA ASN A 167 113.49 -107.53 -56.53
C ASN A 167 112.74 -108.01 -57.80
N ASN A 168 112.60 -107.16 -58.83
CA ASN A 168 112.04 -107.51 -60.16
C ASN A 168 112.41 -106.43 -61.21
N ILE A 169 111.99 -106.62 -62.46
CA ILE A 169 112.23 -105.64 -63.56
C ILE A 169 111.14 -104.55 -63.59
N GLU A 170 109.88 -104.89 -63.35
CA GLU A 170 108.73 -103.98 -63.50
C GLU A 170 108.50 -103.01 -62.32
N GLY A 171 109.18 -103.24 -61.20
CA GLY A 171 108.96 -102.52 -59.95
C GLY A 171 107.67 -102.96 -59.26
N VAL A 172 107.39 -102.36 -58.10
CA VAL A 172 106.12 -102.54 -57.37
C VAL A 172 105.34 -101.23 -57.40
N LYS A 173 104.15 -101.24 -58.03
CA LYS A 173 103.26 -100.07 -58.13
C LYS A 173 102.46 -99.87 -56.85
N VAL A 174 102.34 -98.63 -56.40
CA VAL A 174 101.52 -98.25 -55.24
C VAL A 174 101.01 -96.81 -55.36
N SER A 175 99.81 -96.56 -54.83
CA SER A 175 99.15 -95.25 -54.85
C SER A 175 98.70 -94.82 -53.44
N THR A 176 98.75 -93.52 -53.14
CA THR A 176 98.21 -92.95 -51.89
C THR A 176 96.75 -92.51 -52.04
N SER A 177 96.02 -92.38 -50.91
CA SER A 177 94.61 -91.94 -50.87
C SER A 177 94.43 -90.46 -51.28
N GLN A 178 93.25 -90.05 -51.79
CA GLN A 178 92.96 -88.68 -52.25
C GLN A 178 92.90 -87.62 -51.12
N ASN A 179 93.01 -86.33 -51.47
CA ASN A 179 93.00 -85.19 -50.55
C ASN A 179 91.56 -84.82 -50.10
N LEU A 180 91.33 -84.72 -48.78
CA LEU A 180 90.02 -84.42 -48.19
C LEU A 180 89.44 -83.04 -48.57
N SER A 181 90.26 -82.03 -48.88
CA SER A 181 89.75 -80.67 -49.21
C SER A 181 88.88 -80.66 -50.47
N ASN A 182 89.27 -81.44 -51.49
CA ASN A 182 88.51 -81.51 -52.73
C ASN A 182 87.11 -82.11 -52.52
N ILE A 183 86.99 -83.05 -51.57
CA ILE A 183 85.71 -83.69 -51.23
C ILE A 183 84.77 -82.68 -50.55
N ILE A 184 85.28 -81.80 -49.69
CA ILE A 184 84.48 -80.78 -49.00
C ILE A 184 83.96 -79.73 -49.99
N ASP A 185 84.79 -79.28 -50.93
CA ASP A 185 84.40 -78.30 -51.95
C ASP A 185 83.35 -78.88 -52.90
N ASP A 186 83.50 -80.14 -53.31
CA ASP A 186 82.50 -80.84 -54.13
C ASP A 186 81.16 -80.98 -53.39
N ILE A 187 81.17 -81.31 -52.09
CA ILE A 187 79.95 -81.33 -51.27
C ILE A 187 79.33 -79.93 -51.18
N GLY A 188 80.14 -78.87 -50.96
CA GLY A 188 79.65 -77.49 -50.92
C GLY A 188 79.02 -77.04 -52.23
N LYS A 189 79.57 -77.48 -53.37
CA LYS A 189 79.00 -77.23 -54.70
C LYS A 189 77.70 -78.02 -54.92
N GLN A 190 77.69 -79.30 -54.60
CA GLN A 190 76.51 -80.17 -54.68
C GLN A 190 75.37 -79.66 -53.78
N MET A 191 75.68 -79.14 -52.59
CA MET A 191 74.67 -78.53 -51.71
C MET A 191 74.06 -77.27 -52.32
N LYS A 192 74.82 -76.43 -53.02
CA LYS A 192 74.30 -75.24 -53.72
C LYS A 192 73.49 -75.61 -54.97
N GLU A 193 73.90 -76.66 -55.67
CA GLU A 193 73.21 -77.19 -56.85
C GLU A 193 72.00 -78.05 -56.47
N SER A 194 71.86 -78.43 -55.20
CA SER A 194 70.73 -79.21 -54.70
C SER A 194 69.41 -78.47 -54.91
N GLU A 195 68.47 -79.15 -55.58
CA GLU A 195 67.11 -78.67 -55.80
C GLU A 195 66.42 -78.27 -54.50
N LEU A 196 66.70 -78.98 -53.39
CA LEU A 196 66.12 -78.67 -52.08
C LEU A 196 66.58 -77.30 -51.54
N ILE A 197 67.88 -76.99 -51.67
CA ILE A 197 68.44 -75.71 -51.18
C ILE A 197 67.97 -74.56 -52.08
N GLN A 198 67.90 -74.77 -53.40
CA GLN A 198 67.37 -73.78 -54.32
C GLN A 198 65.88 -73.50 -54.07
N ALA A 199 65.07 -74.55 -53.86
CA ALA A 199 63.67 -74.42 -53.49
C ALA A 199 63.49 -73.64 -52.18
N LEU A 200 64.29 -73.96 -51.15
CA LEU A 200 64.26 -73.23 -49.88
C LEU A 200 64.61 -71.74 -50.04
N VAL A 201 65.62 -71.42 -50.85
CA VAL A 201 65.99 -70.02 -51.15
C VAL A 201 64.87 -69.29 -51.89
N ILE A 202 64.19 -69.95 -52.83
CA ILE A 202 63.04 -69.40 -53.53
C ILE A 202 61.88 -69.15 -52.55
N ASP A 203 61.54 -70.13 -51.72
CA ASP A 203 60.46 -70.02 -50.73
C ASP A 203 60.70 -68.88 -49.73
N ILE A 204 61.93 -68.74 -49.24
CA ILE A 204 62.32 -67.60 -48.38
C ILE A 204 62.16 -66.28 -49.14
N SER A 205 62.66 -66.21 -50.37
CA SER A 205 62.59 -64.99 -51.18
C SER A 205 61.14 -64.59 -51.49
N GLU A 206 60.27 -65.56 -51.75
CA GLU A 206 58.85 -65.31 -52.00
C GLU A 206 58.12 -64.94 -50.71
N GLY A 207 58.44 -65.60 -49.59
CA GLY A 207 57.97 -65.21 -48.25
C GLY A 207 58.35 -63.78 -47.87
N ASP A 208 59.56 -63.35 -48.21
CA ASP A 208 60.02 -61.96 -48.02
C ASP A 208 59.24 -60.99 -48.91
N LYS A 209 58.96 -61.34 -50.18
CA LYS A 209 58.13 -60.49 -51.05
C LYS A 209 56.71 -60.34 -50.51
N VAL A 210 56.09 -61.43 -50.08
CA VAL A 210 54.74 -61.42 -49.49
C VAL A 210 54.72 -60.58 -48.22
N SER A 211 55.71 -60.75 -47.34
CA SER A 211 55.82 -59.97 -46.10
C SER A 211 56.01 -58.47 -46.38
N ASN A 212 56.88 -58.13 -47.33
CA ASN A 212 57.12 -56.73 -47.73
C ASN A 212 55.90 -56.09 -48.38
N ALA A 213 55.14 -56.84 -49.20
CA ALA A 213 53.87 -56.38 -49.77
C ALA A 213 52.84 -56.12 -48.66
N ALA A 214 52.67 -57.04 -47.71
CA ALA A 214 51.77 -56.89 -46.58
C ALA A 214 52.13 -55.67 -45.70
N ILE A 215 53.43 -55.45 -45.44
CA ILE A 215 53.92 -54.27 -44.71
C ILE A 215 53.60 -52.98 -45.47
N LYS A 216 53.77 -52.98 -46.80
CA LYS A 216 53.45 -51.82 -47.65
C LYS A 216 51.95 -51.51 -47.62
N ASP A 217 51.10 -52.52 -47.73
CA ASP A 217 49.65 -52.35 -47.68
C ASP A 217 49.20 -51.85 -46.31
N ALA A 218 49.73 -52.43 -45.22
CA ALA A 218 49.46 -51.95 -43.86
C ALA A 218 49.87 -50.48 -43.66
N LYS A 219 51.03 -50.06 -44.19
CA LYS A 219 51.46 -48.65 -44.19
C LYS A 219 50.51 -47.76 -44.96
N ASN A 220 50.04 -48.20 -46.13
CA ASN A 220 49.07 -47.43 -46.93
C ASN A 220 47.74 -47.28 -46.19
N THR A 221 47.22 -48.36 -45.59
CA THR A 221 45.99 -48.32 -44.77
C THR A 221 46.14 -47.39 -43.57
N LEU A 222 47.28 -47.44 -42.88
CA LEU A 222 47.57 -46.56 -41.76
C LEU A 222 47.60 -45.10 -42.19
N ASN A 223 48.31 -44.78 -43.28
CA ASN A 223 48.38 -43.41 -43.81
C ASN A 223 47.00 -42.89 -44.22
N ASN A 224 46.17 -43.72 -44.86
CA ASN A 224 44.80 -43.34 -45.23
C ASN A 224 43.94 -43.09 -43.98
N THR A 225 44.12 -43.89 -42.93
CA THR A 225 43.40 -43.72 -41.66
C THR A 225 43.83 -42.42 -40.96
N ILE A 226 45.14 -42.13 -40.93
CA ILE A 226 45.69 -40.87 -40.39
C ILE A 226 45.10 -39.69 -41.15
N ALA A 227 45.15 -39.69 -42.48
CA ALA A 227 44.62 -38.61 -43.30
C ALA A 227 43.11 -38.39 -43.06
N LYS A 228 42.33 -39.47 -42.89
CA LYS A 228 40.90 -39.37 -42.56
C LYS A 228 40.69 -38.72 -41.20
N VAL A 229 41.39 -39.18 -40.16
CA VAL A 229 41.29 -38.63 -38.80
C VAL A 229 41.72 -37.17 -38.75
N GLU A 230 42.80 -36.79 -39.45
CA GLU A 230 43.23 -35.39 -39.55
C GLU A 230 42.17 -34.48 -40.18
N ASN A 231 41.48 -34.97 -41.22
CA ASN A 231 40.41 -34.22 -41.86
C ASN A 231 39.17 -34.11 -40.96
N GLU A 232 38.77 -35.18 -40.29
CA GLU A 232 37.66 -35.18 -39.32
C GLU A 232 37.95 -34.23 -38.15
N TYR A 233 39.18 -34.25 -37.63
CA TYR A 233 39.63 -33.34 -36.57
C TYR A 233 39.58 -31.89 -37.03
N LYS A 234 40.13 -31.56 -38.21
CA LYS A 234 40.09 -30.19 -38.76
C LYS A 234 38.66 -29.70 -38.98
N ALA A 235 37.76 -30.57 -39.44
CA ALA A 235 36.36 -30.21 -39.61
C ALA A 235 35.67 -29.93 -38.27
N ALA A 236 35.91 -30.78 -37.26
CA ALA A 236 35.37 -30.58 -35.91
C ALA A 236 35.93 -29.31 -35.25
N ASP A 237 37.22 -29.03 -35.41
CA ASP A 237 37.88 -27.83 -34.89
C ASP A 237 37.32 -26.55 -35.53
N ALA A 238 37.07 -26.56 -36.83
CA ALA A 238 36.43 -25.45 -37.53
C ALA A 238 34.99 -25.21 -37.05
N ILE A 239 34.21 -26.28 -36.84
CA ILE A 239 32.85 -26.19 -36.30
C ILE A 239 32.86 -25.63 -34.87
N LEU A 240 33.77 -26.12 -34.02
CA LEU A 240 33.90 -25.67 -32.64
C LEU A 240 34.30 -24.19 -32.59
N THR A 241 35.29 -23.79 -33.38
CA THR A 241 35.74 -22.39 -33.48
C THR A 241 34.62 -21.46 -33.96
N GLY A 242 33.85 -21.89 -34.97
CA GLY A 242 32.68 -21.15 -35.46
C GLY A 242 31.59 -21.01 -34.40
N SER A 243 31.30 -22.09 -33.67
CA SER A 243 30.31 -22.09 -32.58
C SER A 243 30.74 -21.15 -31.46
N ILE A 244 32.00 -21.23 -31.01
CA ILE A 244 32.56 -20.34 -29.98
C ILE A 244 32.47 -18.87 -30.41
N SER A 245 32.79 -18.59 -31.67
CA SER A 245 32.71 -17.22 -32.22
C SER A 245 31.27 -16.70 -32.23
N SER A 246 30.31 -17.53 -32.65
CA SER A 246 28.89 -17.18 -32.64
C SER A 246 28.38 -16.93 -31.21
N LEU A 247 28.72 -17.82 -30.26
CA LEU A 247 28.39 -17.65 -28.84
C LEU A 247 28.97 -16.34 -28.27
N SER A 248 30.23 -16.02 -28.60
CA SER A 248 30.90 -14.79 -28.15
C SER A 248 30.21 -13.54 -28.69
N GLN A 249 29.77 -13.58 -29.96
CA GLN A 249 29.02 -12.48 -30.58
C GLN A 249 27.64 -12.31 -29.94
N VAL A 250 26.90 -13.41 -29.73
CA VAL A 250 25.59 -13.40 -29.06
C VAL A 250 25.70 -12.80 -27.66
N LEU A 251 26.71 -13.21 -26.89
CA LEU A 251 26.95 -12.69 -25.54
C LEU A 251 27.24 -11.19 -25.56
N THR A 252 28.13 -10.74 -26.47
CA THR A 252 28.48 -9.32 -26.61
C THR A 252 27.26 -8.47 -26.97
N THR A 253 26.43 -8.93 -27.91
CA THR A 253 25.19 -8.23 -28.28
C THR A 253 24.18 -8.21 -27.12
N ALA A 254 24.05 -9.30 -26.38
CA ALA A 254 23.17 -9.36 -25.21
C ALA A 254 23.63 -8.40 -24.10
N ASP A 255 24.93 -8.34 -23.82
CA ASP A 255 25.51 -7.43 -22.83
C ASP A 255 25.31 -5.96 -23.24
N GLN A 256 25.50 -5.63 -24.51
CA GLN A 256 25.22 -4.28 -25.04
C GLN A 256 23.74 -3.90 -24.90
N ALA A 257 22.82 -4.82 -25.25
CA ALA A 257 21.39 -4.59 -25.13
C ALA A 257 20.95 -4.45 -23.66
N LEU A 258 21.56 -5.21 -22.75
CA LEU A 258 21.31 -5.11 -21.32
C LEU A 258 21.83 -3.79 -20.76
N ALA A 259 23.03 -3.35 -21.15
CA ALA A 259 23.59 -2.06 -20.76
C ALA A 259 22.67 -0.90 -21.19
N GLN A 260 22.19 -0.91 -22.44
CA GLN A 260 21.24 0.09 -22.94
C GLN A 260 19.93 0.10 -22.15
N LYS A 261 19.38 -1.08 -21.81
CA LYS A 261 18.17 -1.16 -20.98
C LYS A 261 18.40 -0.61 -19.57
N ILE A 262 19.56 -0.88 -18.97
CA ILE A 262 19.93 -0.36 -17.64
C ILE A 262 20.02 1.16 -17.67
N GLU A 263 20.70 1.72 -18.68
CA GLU A 263 20.80 3.17 -18.86
C GLU A 263 19.44 3.84 -19.05
N GLN A 264 18.56 3.24 -19.87
CA GLN A 264 17.20 3.73 -20.08
C GLN A 264 16.39 3.71 -18.78
N VAL A 265 16.40 2.58 -18.04
CA VAL A 265 15.71 2.47 -16.75
C VAL A 265 16.24 3.49 -15.74
N GLN A 266 17.56 3.73 -15.71
CA GLN A 266 18.16 4.72 -14.84
C GLN A 266 17.72 6.15 -15.21
N SER A 267 17.60 6.45 -16.50
CA SER A 267 17.10 7.74 -17.01
C SER A 267 15.63 7.94 -16.65
N ASP A 268 14.79 6.95 -16.93
CA ASP A 268 13.35 6.97 -16.64
C ASP A 268 13.09 7.16 -15.14
N TYR A 269 13.84 6.44 -14.29
CA TYR A 269 13.76 6.58 -12.84
C TYR A 269 14.14 7.99 -12.38
N LYS A 270 15.27 8.56 -12.86
CA LYS A 270 15.69 9.93 -12.50
C LYS A 270 14.68 10.98 -12.98
N GLY A 271 14.11 10.79 -14.17
CA GLY A 271 13.06 11.66 -14.70
C GLY A 271 11.82 11.62 -13.82
N ALA A 272 11.34 10.42 -13.48
CA ALA A 272 10.18 10.22 -12.61
C ALA A 272 10.41 10.78 -11.19
N ASP A 273 11.60 10.58 -10.62
CA ASP A 273 11.99 11.13 -9.32
C ASP A 273 11.96 12.67 -9.33
N THR A 274 12.52 13.28 -10.38
CA THR A 274 12.50 14.76 -10.55
C THR A 274 11.07 15.29 -10.63
N VAL A 275 10.20 14.66 -11.43
CA VAL A 275 8.79 15.04 -11.58
C VAL A 275 8.05 14.88 -10.25
N THR A 276 8.28 13.77 -9.55
CA THR A 276 7.65 13.48 -8.25
C THR A 276 8.07 14.51 -7.20
N ASN A 277 9.37 14.80 -7.09
CA ASN A 277 9.89 15.79 -6.14
C ASN A 277 9.36 17.20 -6.44
N ALA A 278 9.22 17.57 -7.71
CA ALA A 278 8.59 18.83 -8.10
C ALA A 278 7.10 18.88 -7.70
N ALA A 279 6.35 17.81 -7.96
CA ALA A 279 4.94 17.70 -7.59
C ALA A 279 4.73 17.78 -6.07
N VAL A 280 5.57 17.09 -5.28
CA VAL A 280 5.57 17.15 -3.81
C VAL A 280 5.89 18.56 -3.31
N THR A 281 6.87 19.23 -3.92
CA THR A 281 7.23 20.62 -3.59
C THR A 281 6.05 21.56 -3.87
N THR A 282 5.41 21.44 -5.03
CA THR A 282 4.21 22.23 -5.37
C THR A 282 3.06 21.96 -4.40
N LEU A 283 2.77 20.69 -4.08
CA LEU A 283 1.72 20.33 -3.11
C LEU A 283 2.01 20.94 -1.73
N THR A 284 3.25 20.82 -1.27
CA THR A 284 3.70 21.41 0.02
C THR A 284 3.47 22.91 0.04
N LYS A 285 3.82 23.61 -1.05
CA LYS A 285 3.58 25.04 -1.19
C LYS A 285 2.09 25.39 -1.21
N THR A 286 1.28 24.67 -1.98
CA THR A 286 -0.18 24.89 -2.07
C THR A 286 -0.85 24.70 -0.71
N VAL A 287 -0.48 23.66 0.05
CA VAL A 287 -1.00 23.43 1.41
C VAL A 287 -0.57 24.55 2.34
N SER A 288 0.71 24.94 2.36
CA SER A 288 1.22 26.03 3.19
C SER A 288 0.56 27.39 2.89
N ASP A 289 0.38 27.71 1.60
CA ASP A 289 -0.29 28.94 1.16
C ASP A 289 -1.79 28.90 1.54
N GLY A 290 -2.42 27.72 1.44
CA GLY A 290 -3.79 27.46 1.89
C GLY A 290 -3.98 27.64 3.39
N ASP A 291 -3.09 27.06 4.21
CA ASP A 291 -3.09 27.22 5.68
C ASP A 291 -2.91 28.68 6.09
N SER A 292 -2.02 29.40 5.40
CA SER A 292 -1.82 30.84 5.62
C SER A 292 -3.08 31.66 5.28
N ALA A 293 -3.78 31.31 4.20
CA ALA A 293 -5.03 31.95 3.82
C ALA A 293 -6.16 31.62 4.81
N LEU A 294 -6.24 30.37 5.28
CA LEU A 294 -7.21 29.95 6.29
C LEU A 294 -6.96 30.68 7.61
N ALA A 295 -5.71 30.78 8.06
CA ALA A 295 -5.32 31.52 9.27
C ALA A 295 -5.74 33.01 9.17
N LYS A 296 -5.55 33.65 8.02
CA LYS A 296 -6.03 35.02 7.77
C LYS A 296 -7.55 35.13 7.85
N ARG A 297 -8.28 34.19 7.23
CA ARG A 297 -9.75 34.16 7.30
C ARG A 297 -10.25 33.98 8.74
N VAL A 298 -9.62 33.08 9.50
CA VAL A 298 -9.94 32.86 10.92
C VAL A 298 -9.73 34.14 11.73
N SER A 299 -8.57 34.80 11.59
CA SER A 299 -8.26 36.05 12.29
C SER A 299 -9.25 37.19 11.93
N ASN A 300 -9.63 37.31 10.66
CA ASN A 300 -10.63 38.28 10.22
C ASN A 300 -12.01 37.99 10.81
N VAL A 301 -12.45 36.72 10.82
CA VAL A 301 -13.73 36.31 11.42
C VAL A 301 -13.72 36.57 12.92
N GLU A 302 -12.64 36.22 13.62
CA GLU A 302 -12.49 36.47 15.05
C GLU A 302 -12.58 37.97 15.37
N SER A 303 -11.94 38.80 14.56
CA SER A 303 -11.99 40.26 14.69
C SER A 303 -13.39 40.82 14.45
N ALA A 304 -14.07 40.37 13.40
CA ALA A 304 -15.45 40.78 13.09
C ALA A 304 -16.42 40.34 14.19
N TYR A 305 -16.27 39.12 14.71
CA TYR A 305 -17.05 38.61 15.83
C TYR A 305 -16.85 39.46 17.08
N LYS A 306 -15.60 39.71 17.50
CA LYS A 306 -15.28 40.57 18.66
C LYS A 306 -15.84 41.99 18.51
N SER A 307 -15.79 42.56 17.31
CA SER A 307 -16.36 43.87 17.02
C SER A 307 -17.89 43.87 17.16
N GLY A 308 -18.56 42.87 16.58
CA GLY A 308 -20.01 42.68 16.68
C GLY A 308 -20.47 42.45 18.13
N ASP A 309 -19.76 41.62 18.89
CA ASP A 309 -20.03 41.35 20.30
C ASP A 309 -19.94 42.63 21.15
N LYS A 310 -18.89 43.43 20.93
CA LYS A 310 -18.74 44.74 21.58
C LYS A 310 -19.88 45.71 21.22
N ALA A 311 -20.30 45.73 19.95
CA ALA A 311 -21.41 46.57 19.51
C ALA A 311 -22.74 46.14 20.14
N LEU A 312 -23.01 44.83 20.20
CA LEU A 312 -24.18 44.26 20.84
C LEU A 312 -24.20 44.57 22.35
N SER A 313 -23.09 44.35 23.04
CA SER A 313 -22.94 44.70 24.46
C SER A 313 -23.20 46.19 24.72
N GLY A 314 -22.70 47.06 23.84
CA GLY A 314 -22.99 48.49 23.87
C GLY A 314 -24.46 48.83 23.65
N ALA A 315 -25.13 48.17 22.69
CA ALA A 315 -26.55 48.34 22.43
C ALA A 315 -27.43 47.88 23.60
N ILE A 316 -27.09 46.73 24.22
CA ILE A 316 -27.75 46.24 25.44
C ILE A 316 -27.60 47.26 26.57
N THR A 317 -26.38 47.75 26.81
CA THR A 317 -26.13 48.77 27.84
C THR A 317 -26.93 50.07 27.58
N ALA A 318 -27.07 50.47 26.31
CA ALA A 318 -27.88 51.63 25.95
C ALA A 318 -29.37 51.39 26.21
N LEU A 319 -29.87 50.19 25.88
CA LEU A 319 -31.25 49.77 26.16
C LEU A 319 -31.52 49.74 27.68
N ASP A 320 -30.59 49.25 28.48
CA ASP A 320 -30.68 49.26 29.95
C ASP A 320 -30.80 50.69 30.51
N LYS A 321 -30.05 51.64 29.95
CA LYS A 321 -30.19 53.06 30.33
C LYS A 321 -31.54 53.64 29.93
N VAL A 322 -32.04 53.33 28.72
CA VAL A 322 -33.35 53.80 28.24
C VAL A 322 -34.47 53.23 29.09
N THR A 323 -34.42 51.93 29.41
CA THR A 323 -35.42 51.27 30.27
C THR A 323 -35.38 51.84 31.69
N ALA A 324 -34.21 52.00 32.30
CA ALA A 324 -34.09 52.65 33.61
C ALA A 324 -34.63 54.10 33.61
N LYS A 325 -34.35 54.87 32.55
CA LYS A 325 -34.88 56.24 32.40
C LYS A 325 -36.40 56.23 32.24
N ARG A 326 -36.94 55.31 31.44
CA ARG A 326 -38.39 55.12 31.26
C ARG A 326 -39.03 54.79 32.61
N ASP A 327 -38.48 53.85 33.37
CA ASP A 327 -39.03 53.42 34.64
C ASP A 327 -39.03 54.58 35.66
N LYS A 328 -37.98 55.43 35.66
CA LYS A 328 -37.97 56.69 36.42
C LYS A 328 -39.07 57.67 35.98
N VAL A 329 -39.25 57.89 34.68
CA VAL A 329 -40.30 58.78 34.16
C VAL A 329 -41.70 58.26 34.51
N VAL A 330 -41.90 56.94 34.44
CA VAL A 330 -43.15 56.31 34.86
C VAL A 330 -43.37 56.52 36.36
N ALA A 331 -42.35 56.31 37.20
CA ALA A 331 -42.44 56.57 38.64
C ALA A 331 -42.75 58.05 38.94
N ASP A 332 -42.09 59.00 38.27
CA ASP A 332 -42.33 60.44 38.43
C ASP A 332 -43.77 60.82 38.02
N LYS A 333 -44.27 60.26 36.91
CA LYS A 333 -45.68 60.44 36.48
C LYS A 333 -46.65 59.85 37.49
N VAL A 334 -46.39 58.64 38.01
CA VAL A 334 -47.21 58.00 39.04
C VAL A 334 -47.27 58.88 40.29
N ASN A 335 -46.12 59.39 40.77
CA ASN A 335 -46.05 60.30 41.91
C ASN A 335 -46.79 61.62 41.65
N THR A 336 -46.68 62.18 40.44
CA THR A 336 -47.39 63.39 40.04
C THR A 336 -48.89 63.18 40.04
N VAL A 337 -49.36 62.08 39.42
CA VAL A 337 -50.77 61.68 39.42
C VAL A 337 -51.26 61.45 40.84
N GLN A 338 -50.51 60.74 41.68
CA GLN A 338 -50.85 60.55 43.10
C GLN A 338 -50.99 61.89 43.83
N SER A 339 -50.09 62.84 43.59
CA SER A 339 -50.14 64.17 44.22
C SER A 339 -51.36 64.98 43.73
N SER A 340 -51.65 64.95 42.42
CA SER A 340 -52.86 65.56 41.88
C SER A 340 -54.13 64.93 42.46
N LEU A 341 -54.18 63.59 42.59
CA LEU A 341 -55.29 62.90 43.26
C LEU A 341 -55.44 63.33 44.71
N ASN A 342 -54.35 63.43 45.46
CA ASN A 342 -54.36 63.91 46.84
C ASN A 342 -54.88 65.36 46.92
N GLY A 343 -54.46 66.22 45.99
CA GLY A 343 -54.96 67.60 45.87
C GLY A 343 -56.45 67.66 45.56
N VAL A 344 -56.93 66.86 44.61
CA VAL A 344 -58.37 66.73 44.31
C VAL A 344 -59.13 66.24 45.52
N ALA A 345 -58.63 65.22 46.23
CA ALA A 345 -59.26 64.71 47.45
C ALA A 345 -59.36 65.81 48.52
N ALA A 346 -58.33 66.62 48.71
CA ALA A 346 -58.35 67.76 49.63
C ALA A 346 -59.36 68.83 49.21
N THR A 347 -59.41 69.22 47.92
CA THR A 347 -60.42 70.16 47.40
C THR A 347 -61.84 69.62 47.59
N VAL A 348 -62.06 68.33 47.35
CA VAL A 348 -63.37 67.68 47.57
C VAL A 348 -63.74 67.71 49.05
N GLN A 349 -62.81 67.45 49.96
CA GLN A 349 -63.03 67.58 51.42
C GLN A 349 -63.37 69.03 51.80
N GLN A 350 -62.65 70.01 51.26
CA GLN A 350 -62.90 71.43 51.52
C GLN A 350 -64.28 71.87 51.00
N HIS A 351 -64.65 71.47 49.77
CA HIS A 351 -65.99 71.73 49.22
C HIS A 351 -67.07 71.07 50.07
N SER A 352 -66.86 69.83 50.50
CA SER A 352 -67.80 69.12 51.39
C SER A 352 -68.01 69.87 52.71
N GLN A 353 -66.94 70.38 53.33
CA GLN A 353 -67.03 71.21 54.53
C GLN A 353 -67.73 72.56 54.27
N ALA A 354 -67.41 73.25 53.18
CA ALA A 354 -68.04 74.54 52.83
C ALA A 354 -69.56 74.40 52.61
N ILE A 355 -69.99 73.32 51.93
CA ILE A 355 -71.41 72.99 51.76
C ILE A 355 -72.08 72.75 53.13
N SER A 356 -71.40 72.04 54.04
CA SER A 356 -71.91 71.80 55.39
C SER A 356 -72.06 73.10 56.20
N THR A 357 -71.09 74.01 56.10
CA THR A 357 -71.11 75.30 56.82
C THR A 357 -72.24 76.22 56.33
N ILE A 358 -72.43 76.36 55.01
CA ILE A 358 -73.53 77.16 54.43
C ILE A 358 -74.89 76.70 54.96
N ASN A 359 -75.11 75.39 55.05
CA ASN A 359 -76.36 74.82 55.56
C ASN A 359 -76.59 75.16 57.05
N LYS A 360 -75.53 75.15 57.87
CA LYS A 360 -75.60 75.42 59.32
C LYS A 360 -75.73 76.91 59.64
N ASP A 361 -74.94 77.76 59.00
CA ASP A 361 -74.87 79.18 59.34
C ASP A 361 -76.05 79.97 58.75
N GLY A 362 -76.44 79.68 57.50
CA GLY A 362 -77.59 80.32 56.85
C GLY A 362 -78.91 80.07 57.58
N SER A 363 -79.09 78.87 58.15
CA SER A 363 -80.31 78.51 58.88
C SER A 363 -80.35 79.05 60.33
N THR A 364 -79.20 79.34 60.93
CA THR A 364 -79.10 79.81 62.33
C THR A 364 -79.13 81.33 62.44
N ALA A 365 -78.42 82.06 61.56
CA ALA A 365 -78.42 83.52 61.54
C ALA A 365 -79.80 84.12 61.21
N HIS A 366 -80.57 83.45 60.34
CA HIS A 366 -81.92 83.87 59.97
C HIS A 366 -82.95 83.72 61.12
N LYS A 367 -82.80 82.69 61.97
CA LYS A 367 -83.73 82.41 63.09
C LYS A 367 -83.50 83.29 64.33
N ALA A 368 -82.31 83.87 64.49
CA ALA A 368 -81.94 84.64 65.69
C ALA A 368 -82.31 86.13 65.64
N MET A 369 -82.41 86.77 64.46
CA MET A 369 -82.67 88.22 64.37
C MET A 369 -84.14 88.62 64.57
N TRP A 370 -85.11 87.70 64.47
CA TRP A 370 -86.55 88.04 64.43
C TRP A 370 -87.38 87.49 65.61
N ASN A 371 -86.77 86.91 66.65
CA ASN A 371 -87.46 86.28 67.80
C ASN A 371 -87.01 86.78 69.19
N THR A 372 -86.34 87.94 69.27
CA THR A 372 -85.85 88.48 70.55
C THR A 372 -86.97 89.18 71.32
N LYS A 373 -87.30 88.66 72.51
CA LYS A 373 -88.29 89.23 73.45
C LYS A 373 -87.55 89.96 74.59
N ALA A 374 -87.96 91.18 74.91
CA ALA A 374 -87.48 91.89 76.10
C ALA A 374 -88.46 91.61 77.27
N GLN A 375 -87.92 91.22 78.43
CA GLN A 375 -88.72 90.90 79.63
C GLN A 375 -88.21 91.70 80.84
N ALA A 376 -89.13 92.37 81.54
CA ALA A 376 -88.89 93.03 82.82
C ALA A 376 -90.05 92.67 83.76
N GLY A 377 -89.78 91.84 84.78
CA GLY A 377 -90.82 91.23 85.63
C GLY A 377 -91.77 90.33 84.82
N ASP A 378 -93.07 90.48 85.05
CA ASP A 378 -94.13 89.74 84.35
C ASP A 378 -94.52 90.34 82.98
N ILE A 379 -93.92 91.49 82.60
CA ILE A 379 -94.23 92.19 81.35
C ILE A 379 -93.35 91.67 80.23
N LYS A 380 -93.97 91.17 79.16
CA LYS A 380 -93.30 90.69 77.94
C LYS A 380 -93.66 91.59 76.76
N ALA A 381 -92.66 92.28 76.21
CA ALA A 381 -92.78 93.01 74.95
C ALA A 381 -91.99 92.28 73.85
N GLY A 382 -92.59 92.15 72.67
CA GLY A 382 -91.94 91.44 71.57
C GLY A 382 -92.66 91.62 70.24
N ILE A 383 -91.85 91.50 69.17
CA ILE A 383 -92.30 91.46 67.78
C ILE A 383 -92.04 90.03 67.29
N GLY A 384 -93.09 89.35 66.83
CA GLY A 384 -92.97 88.05 66.17
C GLY A 384 -93.25 88.19 64.69
N ILE A 385 -92.35 87.67 63.85
CA ILE A 385 -92.60 87.52 62.41
C ILE A 385 -92.67 86.03 62.09
N LEU A 386 -93.81 85.63 61.52
CA LEU A 386 -94.09 84.28 61.08
C LEU A 386 -94.31 84.29 59.57
N ALA A 387 -93.52 83.48 58.86
CA ALA A 387 -93.75 83.14 57.47
C ALA A 387 -93.63 81.62 57.30
N ASP A 388 -94.66 80.97 56.75
CA ASP A 388 -94.65 79.53 56.51
C ASP A 388 -94.95 79.16 55.05
N SER A 389 -94.76 77.89 54.71
CA SER A 389 -94.94 77.35 53.36
C SER A 389 -96.40 77.22 52.92
N ASN A 390 -97.37 77.61 53.75
CA ASN A 390 -98.80 77.55 53.45
C ASN A 390 -99.39 78.94 53.12
N GLY A 391 -98.53 79.96 52.97
CA GLY A 391 -98.91 81.30 52.52
C GLY A 391 -99.27 82.28 53.63
N ILE A 392 -99.05 81.93 54.90
CA ILE A 392 -99.23 82.86 56.02
C ILE A 392 -97.97 83.73 56.13
N SER A 393 -98.16 85.05 56.05
CA SER A 393 -97.15 86.06 56.37
C SER A 393 -97.74 87.01 57.40
N GLN A 394 -97.24 86.95 58.64
CA GLN A 394 -97.82 87.67 59.78
C GLN A 394 -96.73 88.37 60.60
N VAL A 395 -97.03 89.61 60.99
CA VAL A 395 -96.32 90.34 62.05
C VAL A 395 -97.28 90.52 63.22
N ALA A 396 -96.94 89.96 64.38
CA ALA A 396 -97.71 90.09 65.61
C ALA A 396 -96.89 90.87 66.65
N VAL A 397 -97.45 91.99 67.14
CA VAL A 397 -96.82 92.86 68.14
C VAL A 397 -97.61 92.77 69.44
N SER A 398 -96.95 92.38 70.53
CA SER A 398 -97.54 92.33 71.87
C SER A 398 -97.00 93.50 72.70
N ALA A 399 -97.82 94.54 72.88
CA ALA A 399 -97.49 95.72 73.68
C ALA A 399 -98.75 96.42 74.22
N SER A 400 -98.66 97.00 75.41
CA SER A 400 -99.74 97.82 76.02
C SER A 400 -99.81 99.24 75.43
N GLN A 401 -98.71 99.72 74.83
CA GLN A 401 -98.65 100.95 74.05
C GLN A 401 -97.78 100.67 72.80
N PHE A 402 -98.28 101.03 71.62
CA PHE A 402 -97.51 101.00 70.38
C PHE A 402 -97.42 102.42 69.85
N ILE A 403 -96.20 102.94 69.67
CA ILE A 403 -95.96 104.31 69.23
C ILE A 403 -94.97 104.27 68.07
N VAL A 404 -95.40 104.79 66.92
CA VAL A 404 -94.51 105.13 65.81
C VAL A 404 -94.26 106.63 65.89
N PHE A 405 -93.00 107.02 66.09
CA PHE A 405 -92.57 108.41 66.17
C PHE A 405 -91.46 108.65 65.15
N ASP A 406 -91.33 109.88 64.67
CA ASP A 406 -90.15 110.30 63.92
C ASP A 406 -89.04 110.66 64.92
N PRO A 407 -87.90 109.96 64.93
CA PRO A 407 -86.81 110.26 65.85
C PRO A 407 -86.04 111.55 65.49
N ASN A 408 -86.24 112.12 64.30
CA ASN A 408 -85.46 113.25 63.78
C ASN A 408 -86.19 114.60 63.86
N VAL A 409 -86.93 114.84 64.94
CA VAL A 409 -87.59 116.13 65.18
C VAL A 409 -86.71 117.05 66.04
N ASP A 410 -86.32 118.19 65.48
CA ASP A 410 -85.62 119.27 66.21
C ASP A 410 -86.50 119.77 67.37
N GLY A 411 -85.99 119.70 68.61
CA GLY A 411 -86.68 120.23 69.80
C GLY A 411 -87.10 119.20 70.87
N GLY A 412 -86.73 117.93 70.73
CA GLY A 412 -86.65 116.98 71.85
C GLY A 412 -87.98 116.46 72.44
N SER A 413 -89.13 116.73 71.83
CA SER A 413 -90.42 116.14 72.23
C SER A 413 -90.94 115.21 71.14
N THR A 414 -90.90 113.90 71.39
CA THR A 414 -91.39 112.85 70.49
C THR A 414 -92.92 112.86 70.42
N GLN A 415 -93.47 113.29 69.29
CA GLN A 415 -94.91 113.19 69.02
C GLN A 415 -95.24 111.88 68.26
N PRO A 416 -96.28 111.13 68.67
CA PRO A 416 -96.69 109.92 67.98
C PRO A 416 -97.35 110.26 66.64
N LEU A 417 -96.83 109.69 65.54
CA LEU A 417 -97.46 109.72 64.22
C LEU A 417 -98.61 108.69 64.13
N PHE A 418 -98.45 107.57 64.85
CA PHE A 418 -99.46 106.54 65.03
C PHE A 418 -99.32 105.98 66.44
N SER A 419 -100.41 105.96 67.22
CA SER A 419 -100.39 105.32 68.53
C SER A 419 -101.64 104.50 68.85
N ILE A 420 -101.42 103.46 69.65
CA ILE A 420 -102.47 102.76 70.39
C ILE A 420 -102.34 103.20 71.84
N ASP A 421 -103.34 103.94 72.33
CA ASP A 421 -103.47 104.31 73.73
C ASP A 421 -104.86 103.90 74.24
N LYS A 422 -104.88 103.17 75.36
CA LYS A 422 -106.11 102.66 76.02
C LYS A 422 -107.10 101.98 75.06
N GLY A 423 -106.58 101.26 74.06
CA GLY A 423 -107.38 100.52 73.08
C GLY A 423 -107.93 101.33 71.90
N ASN A 424 -107.67 102.64 71.83
CA ASN A 424 -108.03 103.47 70.67
C ASN A 424 -106.83 103.71 69.76
N VAL A 425 -107.06 103.69 68.45
CA VAL A 425 -106.08 104.12 67.45
C VAL A 425 -106.20 105.62 67.27
N ILE A 426 -105.11 106.33 67.52
CA ILE A 426 -105.04 107.79 67.37
C ILE A 426 -104.11 108.12 66.21
N ILE A 427 -104.66 108.81 65.20
CA ILE A 427 -103.91 109.33 64.05
C ILE A 427 -104.16 110.83 63.95
N PRO A 428 -103.22 111.69 64.39
CA PRO A 428 -103.42 113.13 64.39
C PRO A 428 -103.61 113.72 62.98
N LYS A 429 -102.91 113.18 61.99
CA LYS A 429 -103.03 113.59 60.58
C LYS A 429 -102.81 112.38 59.69
N ALA A 430 -103.77 112.08 58.82
CA ALA A 430 -103.68 110.98 57.86
C ALA A 430 -103.78 111.52 56.43
N PHE A 431 -102.85 111.11 55.57
CA PHE A 431 -103.03 111.18 54.13
C PHE A 431 -103.49 109.80 53.66
N ILE A 432 -104.74 109.68 53.24
CA ILE A 432 -105.34 108.39 52.85
C ILE A 432 -105.71 108.46 51.38
N GLU A 433 -105.04 107.65 50.55
CA GLU A 433 -105.28 107.63 49.10
C GLU A 433 -106.67 107.06 48.77
N LYS A 434 -107.10 106.01 49.46
CA LYS A 434 -108.44 105.42 49.30
C LYS A 434 -108.98 104.88 50.62
N ALA A 435 -110.05 105.49 51.12
CA ALA A 435 -110.74 105.06 52.33
C ALA A 435 -112.14 104.52 52.01
N THR A 436 -112.51 103.38 52.61
CA THR A 436 -113.92 102.97 52.70
C THR A 436 -114.34 103.15 54.16
N ILE A 437 -115.15 104.17 54.42
CA ILE A 437 -115.65 104.47 55.76
C ILE A 437 -117.13 104.09 55.78
N GLN A 438 -117.49 103.13 56.63
CA GLN A 438 -118.88 102.66 56.71
C GLN A 438 -119.81 103.74 57.29
N ILE A 439 -119.35 104.48 58.30
CA ILE A 439 -120.06 105.60 58.91
C ILE A 439 -119.08 106.75 59.11
N LEU A 440 -119.31 107.88 58.44
CA LEU A 440 -118.54 109.11 58.62
C LEU A 440 -119.39 110.12 59.40
N ASN A 441 -119.05 110.35 60.67
CA ASN A 441 -119.63 111.41 61.48
C ASN A 441 -118.70 112.64 61.42
N ALA A 442 -118.99 113.60 60.53
CA ALA A 442 -118.18 114.79 60.31
C ALA A 442 -119.03 116.07 60.36
N GLN A 443 -118.49 117.16 60.92
CA GLN A 443 -119.18 118.45 60.94
C GLN A 443 -119.18 119.14 59.56
N THR A 444 -118.09 119.00 58.81
CA THR A 444 -117.93 119.61 57.47
C THR A 444 -117.35 118.58 56.52
N ILE A 445 -117.95 118.43 55.34
CA ILE A 445 -117.42 117.62 54.23
C ILE A 445 -117.12 118.57 53.07
N VAL A 446 -115.85 118.66 52.67
CA VAL A 446 -115.41 119.37 51.47
C VAL A 446 -114.94 118.32 50.47
N ALA A 447 -115.62 118.21 49.32
CA ALA A 447 -115.29 117.27 48.27
C ALA A 447 -115.60 117.87 46.90
N ASP A 448 -114.77 117.57 45.91
CA ASP A 448 -114.98 118.04 44.53
C ASP A 448 -116.23 117.42 43.90
N LYS A 449 -116.57 116.18 44.28
CA LYS A 449 -117.75 115.47 43.80
C LYS A 449 -118.35 114.62 44.90
N VAL A 450 -119.64 114.83 45.17
CA VAL A 450 -120.44 113.95 46.03
C VAL A 450 -121.39 113.15 45.13
N LYS A 451 -121.17 111.85 45.02
CA LYS A 451 -122.11 110.94 44.33
C LYS A 451 -123.02 110.30 45.38
N VAL A 452 -124.30 110.63 45.32
CA VAL A 452 -125.31 110.08 46.22
C VAL A 452 -126.16 109.06 45.47
N GLY A 453 -126.33 107.88 46.07
CA GLY A 453 -126.98 106.75 45.39
C GLY A 453 -128.50 106.86 45.28
N ILE A 454 -129.16 107.43 46.29
CA ILE A 454 -130.63 107.43 46.39
C ILE A 454 -131.19 108.85 46.43
N SER A 455 -130.84 109.64 47.46
CA SER A 455 -131.40 110.98 47.65
C SER A 455 -130.45 111.89 48.40
N ILE A 456 -130.37 113.16 47.98
CA ILE A 456 -129.87 114.25 48.81
C ILE A 456 -131.09 114.98 49.37
N ASN A 457 -131.20 115.05 50.69
CA ASN A 457 -132.18 115.91 51.35
C ASN A 457 -131.45 117.17 51.84
N SER A 458 -131.60 118.29 51.12
CA SER A 458 -131.02 119.59 51.48
C SER A 458 -132.10 120.67 51.44
N PRO A 459 -132.21 121.55 52.46
CA PRO A 459 -133.17 122.66 52.45
C PRO A 459 -132.96 123.62 51.28
N ILE A 460 -131.71 123.83 50.86
CA ILE A 460 -131.33 124.72 49.76
C ILE A 460 -130.17 124.08 48.99
N ILE A 461 -130.27 124.06 47.65
CA ILE A 461 -129.15 123.70 46.76
C ILE A 461 -128.73 124.98 46.04
N ASN A 462 -127.65 125.59 46.50
CA ASN A 462 -127.05 126.76 45.86
C ASN A 462 -125.90 126.29 44.96
N GLY A 463 -126.17 126.09 43.67
CA GLY A 463 -125.12 125.92 42.66
C GLY A 463 -125.40 124.84 41.60
N GLY A 464 -125.26 125.24 40.32
CA GLY A 464 -125.08 124.33 39.17
C GLY A 464 -126.24 124.28 38.16
N GLN A 465 -125.92 123.82 36.94
CA GLN A 465 -126.90 123.41 35.94
C GLN A 465 -127.38 121.98 36.24
N VAL A 466 -128.69 121.74 36.16
CA VAL A 466 -129.25 120.38 36.11
C VAL A 466 -129.26 119.95 34.64
N THR A 467 -128.50 118.91 34.30
CA THR A 467 -128.33 118.44 32.90
C THR A 467 -128.71 116.96 32.78
N GLY A 468 -129.25 116.59 31.61
CA GLY A 468 -129.45 115.18 31.25
C GLY A 468 -130.78 114.55 31.66
N GLY A 469 -131.82 115.34 31.97
CA GLY A 469 -133.13 114.81 32.33
C GLY A 469 -134.29 115.78 32.09
N TRP A 470 -135.49 115.34 32.44
CA TRP A 470 -136.67 116.20 32.51
C TRP A 470 -136.73 116.89 33.89
N ALA A 471 -137.34 118.07 33.94
CA ALA A 471 -137.66 118.75 35.20
C ALA A 471 -139.17 119.02 35.26
N GLY A 472 -139.80 118.64 36.37
CA GLY A 472 -141.22 118.88 36.62
C GLY A 472 -141.41 119.86 37.76
N PHE A 473 -142.20 120.91 37.54
CA PHE A 473 -142.52 121.92 38.54
C PHE A 473 -144.03 122.01 38.75
N GLY A 474 -144.45 122.04 40.02
CA GLY A 474 -145.85 122.09 40.43
C GLY A 474 -146.61 120.80 40.11
N TYR A 475 -146.73 119.91 41.08
CA TYR A 475 -147.41 118.62 40.91
C TYR A 475 -148.93 118.80 40.73
N GLY A 476 -149.56 117.97 39.90
CA GLY A 476 -151.00 117.94 39.60
C GLY A 476 -151.42 118.39 38.20
N GLY A 477 -150.50 118.78 37.33
CA GLY A 477 -150.80 119.20 35.94
C GLY A 477 -150.79 118.06 34.93
N HIS A 478 -151.23 118.34 33.70
CA HIS A 478 -151.44 117.31 32.69
C HIS A 478 -150.13 116.88 32.00
N PHE A 479 -149.04 117.64 32.13
CA PHE A 479 -147.74 117.28 31.55
C PHE A 479 -146.98 116.30 32.43
N GLY A 480 -147.40 115.03 32.40
CA GLY A 480 -146.77 113.95 33.17
C GLY A 480 -146.87 114.14 34.68
N GLY A 481 -147.98 114.74 35.15
CA GLY A 481 -148.23 115.04 36.56
C GLY A 481 -147.74 116.41 37.00
N TYR A 482 -147.21 117.25 36.11
CA TYR A 482 -146.71 118.59 36.44
C TYR A 482 -147.39 119.68 35.61
N TYR A 483 -147.57 120.87 36.20
CA TYR A 483 -148.13 122.03 35.51
C TYR A 483 -147.14 122.69 34.55
N THR A 484 -145.85 122.60 34.88
CA THR A 484 -144.76 123.00 33.99
C THR A 484 -143.79 121.85 33.89
N LYS A 485 -143.55 121.38 32.67
CA LYS A 485 -142.56 120.34 32.40
C LYS A 485 -141.55 120.85 31.39
N ILE A 486 -140.29 120.71 31.75
CA ILE A 486 -139.16 120.88 30.83
C ILE A 486 -138.74 119.48 30.42
N HIS A 487 -138.96 119.14 29.15
CA HIS A 487 -138.58 117.84 28.62
C HIS A 487 -137.08 117.78 28.37
N SER A 488 -136.55 116.56 28.19
CA SER A 488 -135.12 116.34 27.95
C SER A 488 -134.61 116.97 26.65
N ASN A 489 -135.49 117.26 25.69
CA ASN A 489 -135.16 117.99 24.46
C ASN A 489 -135.19 119.52 24.62
N GLY A 490 -135.47 120.03 25.82
CA GLY A 490 -135.54 121.46 26.12
C GLY A 490 -136.89 122.13 25.83
N THR A 491 -137.88 121.41 25.29
CA THR A 491 -139.23 121.96 25.11
C THR A 491 -139.88 122.23 26.47
N ILE A 492 -140.45 123.43 26.63
CA ILE A 492 -141.21 123.82 27.82
C ILE A 492 -142.70 123.75 27.49
N GLU A 493 -143.41 122.89 28.20
CA GLU A 493 -144.87 122.84 28.19
C GLU A 493 -145.38 123.36 29.54
N THR A 494 -146.26 124.36 29.51
CA THR A 494 -146.84 124.93 30.73
C THR A 494 -148.29 125.34 30.54
N GLU A 495 -149.13 124.94 31.50
CA GLU A 495 -150.53 125.37 31.59
C GLU A 495 -150.65 126.75 32.24
N ARG A 496 -149.57 127.23 32.85
CA ARG A 496 -149.55 128.46 33.64
C ARG A 496 -148.64 129.51 33.01
N LEU A 497 -148.69 129.63 31.69
CA LEU A 497 -148.01 130.72 31.00
C LEU A 497 -148.69 132.04 31.36
N GLN A 498 -148.00 132.83 32.18
CA GLN A 498 -148.39 134.18 32.51
C GLN A 498 -147.22 135.13 32.23
N MET A 499 -147.33 135.90 31.17
CA MET A 499 -146.38 136.93 30.78
C MET A 499 -147.06 138.29 30.84
N TYR A 500 -146.46 139.22 31.59
CA TYR A 500 -146.95 140.58 31.72
C TYR A 500 -145.80 141.53 31.42
N SER A 501 -145.92 142.36 30.38
CA SER A 501 -144.93 143.40 30.10
C SER A 501 -144.96 144.52 31.16
N ALA A 502 -146.12 144.73 31.80
CA ALA A 502 -146.31 145.59 32.97
C ALA A 502 -147.54 145.12 33.77
N ARG A 503 -147.68 145.52 35.04
CA ARG A 503 -148.84 145.14 35.89
C ARG A 503 -150.10 145.98 35.67
N SER A 504 -150.01 147.20 35.11
CA SER A 504 -151.14 148.10 34.81
C SER A 504 -150.81 149.06 33.66
N GLY A 505 -151.78 149.88 33.23
CA GLY A 505 -151.59 150.85 32.14
C GLY A 505 -151.49 150.19 30.76
N SER A 506 -150.72 150.81 29.85
CA SER A 506 -150.46 150.25 28.53
C SER A 506 -149.52 149.05 28.63
N ARG A 507 -149.98 147.85 28.26
CA ARG A 507 -149.22 146.59 28.44
C ARG A 507 -149.61 145.52 27.43
N LEU A 508 -148.66 144.65 27.11
CA LEU A 508 -148.91 143.36 26.50
C LEU A 508 -149.01 142.32 27.63
N GLN A 509 -150.07 141.54 27.59
CA GLN A 509 -150.32 140.50 28.56
C GLN A 509 -150.71 139.21 27.82
N ILE A 510 -149.98 138.13 28.11
CA ILE A 510 -150.36 136.77 27.74
C ILE A 510 -150.69 136.05 29.03
N VAL A 511 -151.96 135.70 29.21
CA VAL A 511 -152.40 134.93 30.37
C VAL A 511 -153.24 133.78 29.88
N GLY A 512 -152.64 132.59 29.95
CA GLY A 512 -153.24 131.37 29.41
C GLY A 512 -153.52 131.52 27.92
N ASP A 513 -154.80 131.44 27.56
CA ASP A 513 -155.30 131.46 26.18
C ASP A 513 -155.67 132.86 25.67
N ARG A 514 -155.40 133.91 26.47
CA ARG A 514 -155.70 135.30 26.08
C ARG A 514 -154.41 136.08 25.87
N LEU A 515 -154.35 136.71 24.70
CA LEU A 515 -153.41 137.79 24.44
C LEU A 515 -154.19 139.10 24.45
N GLU A 516 -153.74 140.01 25.30
CA GLU A 516 -154.39 141.29 25.53
C GLU A 516 -153.37 142.41 25.38
N VAL A 517 -153.73 143.41 24.57
CA VAL A 517 -153.03 144.68 24.48
C VAL A 517 -153.90 145.72 25.16
N TRP A 518 -153.41 146.24 26.27
CA TRP A 518 -154.04 147.30 27.04
C TRP A 518 -153.36 148.63 26.70
N ASP A 519 -154.12 149.72 26.72
CA ASP A 519 -153.64 151.09 26.52
C ASP A 519 -154.34 152.03 27.51
N GLY A 520 -153.58 152.68 28.40
CA GLY A 520 -154.14 153.54 29.44
C GLY A 520 -155.11 152.82 30.39
N GLY A 521 -154.96 151.49 30.53
CA GLY A 521 -155.90 150.64 31.27
C GLY A 521 -157.13 150.22 30.46
N ARG A 522 -157.22 150.64 29.21
CA ARG A 522 -158.31 150.32 28.30
C ARG A 522 -157.86 149.23 27.33
N LEU A 523 -158.57 148.10 27.30
CA LEU A 523 -158.25 147.00 26.37
C LEU A 523 -158.43 147.48 24.92
N ARG A 524 -157.38 147.34 24.11
CA ARG A 524 -157.37 147.70 22.68
C ARG A 524 -157.56 146.50 21.79
N VAL A 525 -156.82 145.44 22.07
CA VAL A 525 -156.85 144.21 21.30
C VAL A 525 -156.97 143.07 22.30
N ARG A 526 -157.98 142.22 22.09
CA ARG A 526 -157.99 140.88 22.67
C ARG A 526 -158.03 139.88 21.53
N LEU A 527 -157.11 138.94 21.59
CA LEU A 527 -157.10 137.73 20.79
C LEU A 527 -157.22 136.54 21.72
N GLY A 528 -158.08 135.60 21.35
CA GLY A 528 -158.45 134.47 22.19
C GLY A 528 -159.85 134.60 22.75
N ARG A 529 -160.19 133.78 23.74
CA ARG A 529 -161.56 133.57 24.21
C ARG A 529 -162.22 134.92 24.58
N LEU A 530 -163.17 135.36 23.74
CA LEU A 530 -163.86 136.66 23.78
C LEU A 530 -165.10 136.67 24.71
N SER A 531 -165.28 135.61 25.51
CA SER A 531 -166.28 135.54 26.57
C SER A 531 -165.85 136.31 27.82
#